data_AF-A0A7U8AQE6-F1
#
_entry.id   AF-A0A7U8AQE6-F1
#
_cell.length_a   1.000
_cell.length_b   1.000
_cell.length_c   1.000
_cell.angle_alpha   90.00
_cell.angle_beta   90.00
_cell.angle_gamma   90.00
#
_symmetry.space_group_name_H-M   'P 1'
#
loop_
_entity.id
_entity.type
_entity.pdbx_description
1 polymer ?
#
loop_
_entity_poly.entity_id
_entity_poly.type
_entity_poly.pdbx_seq_one_letter_code
_entity_poly.pdbx_strand_id
1 'polypeptide(L)'
;MPFYNFVQFLSLLAQLSEIDIKILMEYKDLLLKALSSLNEMKRFDTKEYMQLVNILEETFLDKLQIEESKKKEICKNIIKILKNHWKMFF
;
A
#
# COMPACT_ATOMS: atom_id res chain seq x y z
N MET A 1 7.11 -4.69 17.14
CA MET A 1 5.69 -4.84 16.77
C MET A 1 5.27 -4.31 15.38
N PRO A 2 5.93 -3.34 14.70
CA PRO A 2 5.43 -2.85 13.40
C PRO A 2 5.63 -3.82 12.21
N PHE A 3 6.67 -4.68 12.26
CA PHE A 3 6.95 -5.64 11.17
C PHE A 3 5.86 -6.70 10.95
N TYR A 4 5.23 -7.19 12.02
CA TYR A 4 4.20 -8.23 11.91
C TYR A 4 2.95 -7.69 11.21
N ASN A 5 2.60 -6.44 11.51
CA ASN A 5 1.46 -5.76 10.91
C ASN A 5 1.75 -5.48 9.42
N PHE A 6 2.98 -5.13 9.05
CA PHE A 6 3.31 -4.91 7.64
C PHE A 6 3.27 -6.20 6.79
N VAL A 7 3.73 -7.34 7.29
CA VAL A 7 3.62 -8.63 6.55
C VAL A 7 2.15 -9.04 6.38
N GLN A 8 1.30 -8.79 7.38
CA GLN A 8 -0.14 -8.98 7.26
C GLN A 8 -0.77 -8.05 6.22
N PHE A 9 -0.33 -6.79 6.16
CA PHE A 9 -0.72 -5.84 5.12
C PHE A 9 -0.38 -6.38 3.73
N LEU A 10 0.85 -6.85 3.51
CA LEU A 10 1.28 -7.42 2.23
C LEU A 10 0.49 -8.67 1.87
N SER A 11 0.15 -9.50 2.85
CA SER A 11 -0.64 -10.72 2.64
C SER A 11 -2.07 -10.38 2.20
N LEU A 12 -2.71 -9.40 2.84
CA LEU A 12 -4.03 -8.90 2.44
C LEU A 12 -4.00 -8.27 1.04
N LEU A 13 -2.94 -7.52 0.73
CA LEU A 13 -2.77 -6.92 -0.59
C LEU A 13 -2.58 -7.97 -1.68
N ALA A 14 -1.75 -9.00 -1.43
CA ALA A 14 -1.55 -10.12 -2.35
C ALA A 14 -2.87 -10.82 -2.68
N GLN A 15 -3.69 -11.09 -1.65
CA GLN A 15 -4.99 -11.75 -1.80
C GLN A 15 -5.99 -10.89 -2.58
N LEU A 16 -6.08 -9.59 -2.28
CA LEU A 16 -7.06 -8.70 -2.93
C LEU A 16 -6.69 -8.34 -4.36
N SER A 17 -5.39 -8.29 -4.67
CA SER A 17 -4.88 -7.87 -5.98
C SER A 17 -4.45 -9.04 -6.87
N GLU A 18 -4.65 -10.28 -6.42
CA GLU A 18 -4.24 -11.50 -7.14
C GLU A 18 -2.77 -11.43 -7.62
N ILE A 19 -1.88 -11.00 -6.72
CA ILE A 19 -0.44 -10.87 -6.97
C ILE A 19 0.33 -11.77 -6.02
N ASP A 20 1.40 -12.38 -6.53
CA ASP A 20 2.30 -13.18 -5.70
C ASP A 20 2.92 -12.30 -4.61
N ILE A 21 2.77 -12.74 -3.36
CA ILE A 21 3.35 -12.07 -2.20
C ILE A 21 4.87 -11.92 -2.32
N LYS A 22 5.56 -12.78 -3.08
CA LYS A 22 6.99 -12.65 -3.38
C LYS A 22 7.32 -11.34 -4.09
N ILE A 23 6.49 -10.93 -5.06
CA ILE A 23 6.65 -9.66 -5.78
C ILE A 23 6.47 -8.50 -4.79
N LEU A 24 5.44 -8.56 -3.95
CA LEU A 24 5.22 -7.52 -2.93
C LEU A 24 6.35 -7.46 -1.91
N MET A 25 6.95 -8.60 -1.56
CA MET A 25 8.09 -8.70 -0.64
C MET A 25 9.38 -8.13 -1.25
N GLU A 26 9.58 -8.25 -2.56
CA GLU A 26 10.71 -7.67 -3.28
C GLU A 26 10.66 -6.13 -3.28
N TYR A 27 9.47 -5.56 -3.48
CA TYR A 27 9.25 -4.11 -3.48
C TYR A 27 8.75 -3.55 -2.15
N LYS A 28 8.83 -4.34 -1.06
CA LYS A 28 8.23 -4.00 0.24
C LYS A 28 8.76 -2.70 0.82
N ASP A 29 10.05 -2.40 0.60
CA ASP A 29 10.69 -1.22 1.17
C ASP A 29 10.22 0.07 0.48
N LEU A 30 9.89 0.00 -0.82
CA LEU A 30 9.28 1.11 -1.56
C LEU A 30 7.87 1.39 -1.05
N LEU A 31 7.09 0.32 -0.86
CA LEU A 31 5.74 0.42 -0.31
C LEU A 31 5.77 0.94 1.13
N LEU A 32 6.68 0.44 1.96
CA LEU A 32 6.84 0.91 3.34
C LEU A 32 7.23 2.39 3.38
N LYS A 33 8.12 2.83 2.48
CA LYS A 33 8.48 4.24 2.35
C LYS A 33 7.28 5.09 1.94
N ALA A 34 6.48 4.66 0.97
CA ALA A 34 5.26 5.34 0.55
C ALA A 34 4.22 5.43 1.69
N LEU A 35 4.12 4.40 2.53
CA LEU A 35 3.20 4.37 3.66
C LEU A 35 3.75 5.10 4.89
N SER A 36 5.07 5.26 5.02
CA SER A 36 5.68 5.93 6.17
C SER A 36 5.31 7.41 6.27
N SER A 37 5.04 8.08 5.14
CA SER A 37 4.53 9.46 5.13
C SER A 37 3.14 9.59 5.76
N LEU A 38 2.43 8.48 5.96
CA LEU A 38 1.14 8.43 6.63
C LEU A 38 1.26 8.34 8.16
N ASN A 39 2.44 7.99 8.70
CA ASN A 39 2.63 7.75 10.14
C ASN A 39 2.51 9.01 11.00
N GLU A 40 2.65 10.19 10.39
CA GLU A 40 2.47 11.48 11.08
C GLU A 40 0.99 11.88 11.19
N MET A 41 0.08 11.08 10.63
CA MET A 41 -1.32 11.46 10.42
C MET A 41 -2.26 10.83 11.44
N LYS A 42 -3.17 11.63 12.00
CA LYS A 42 -4.17 11.16 12.98
C LYS A 42 -5.34 10.40 12.35
N ARG A 43 -5.65 10.63 11.07
CA ARG A 43 -6.77 10.05 10.31
C ARG A 43 -6.44 10.00 8.81
N PHE A 44 -7.06 9.05 8.11
CA PHE A 44 -7.01 8.94 6.65
C PHE A 44 -8.23 9.63 6.02
N ASP A 45 -8.06 10.84 5.47
CA ASP A 45 -9.12 11.62 4.82
C ASP A 45 -8.96 11.69 3.28
N THR A 46 -9.79 12.51 2.62
CA THR A 46 -9.88 12.56 1.15
C THR A 46 -8.69 13.28 0.53
N LYS A 47 -8.04 14.19 1.25
CA LYS A 47 -6.85 14.91 0.78
C LYS A 47 -5.62 14.01 0.84
N GLU A 48 -5.48 13.23 1.91
CA GLU A 48 -4.36 12.27 2.07
C GLU A 48 -4.52 11.08 1.14
N TYR A 49 -5.75 10.72 0.76
CA TYR A 49 -6.00 9.77 -0.32
C TYR A 49 -5.29 10.20 -1.62
N MET A 50 -5.46 11.45 -2.07
CA MET A 50 -4.84 11.90 -3.32
C MET A 50 -3.31 11.95 -3.20
N GLN A 51 -2.79 12.40 -2.05
CA GLN A 51 -1.35 12.42 -1.83
C GLN A 51 -0.75 11.01 -1.81
N LEU A 52 -1.40 10.06 -1.14
CA LEU A 52 -0.95 8.67 -1.11
C LEU A 52 -0.98 8.04 -2.51
N VAL A 53 -2.03 8.29 -3.29
CA VAL A 53 -2.12 7.79 -4.68
C VAL A 53 -0.92 8.28 -5.49
N ASN A 54 -0.62 9.58 -5.45
CA ASN A 54 0.52 10.15 -6.19
C ASN A 54 1.85 9.53 -5.74
N ILE A 55 2.06 9.39 -4.42
CA ILE A 55 3.28 8.77 -3.88
C ILE A 55 3.39 7.30 -4.31
N LEU A 56 2.30 6.53 -4.25
CA LEU A 56 2.27 5.14 -4.68
C LEU A 56 2.55 5.01 -6.17
N GLU A 57 1.98 5.88 -7.00
CA GLU A 57 2.22 5.92 -8.44
C GLU A 57 3.69 6.18 -8.74
N GLU A 58 4.30 7.22 -8.16
CA GLU A 58 5.68 7.62 -8.43
C GLU A 58 6.75 6.66 -7.85
N THR A 59 6.43 5.92 -6.79
CA THR A 59 7.44 5.13 -6.06
C THR A 59 7.29 3.62 -6.20
N PHE A 60 6.09 3.08 -5.99
CA PHE A 60 5.85 1.65 -5.87
C PHE A 60 5.25 1.07 -7.15
N LEU A 61 4.19 1.69 -7.66
CA LEU A 61 3.46 1.21 -8.83
C LEU A 61 4.26 1.40 -10.12
N ASP A 62 5.02 2.49 -10.28
CA ASP A 62 5.92 2.65 -11.43
C ASP A 62 6.99 1.55 -11.51
N LYS A 63 7.50 1.10 -10.35
CA LYS A 63 8.51 0.03 -10.26
C LYS A 63 7.95 -1.37 -10.43
N LEU A 64 6.66 -1.57 -10.17
CA LEU A 64 5.97 -2.82 -10.52
C LEU A 64 5.88 -2.93 -12.04
N GLN A 65 6.57 -3.93 -12.61
CA GLN A 65 6.50 -4.28 -14.04
C GLN A 65 5.20 -5.03 -14.37
N ILE A 66 4.05 -4.42 -14.08
CA ILE A 66 2.71 -4.98 -14.30
C ILE A 66 1.85 -4.01 -15.11
N GLU A 67 0.72 -4.50 -15.62
CA GLU A 67 -0.23 -3.68 -16.39
C GLU A 67 -0.81 -2.52 -15.58
N GLU A 68 -1.02 -1.39 -16.26
CA GLU A 68 -1.61 -0.17 -15.70
C GLU A 68 -2.99 -0.40 -15.05
N SER A 69 -3.77 -1.32 -15.63
CA SER A 69 -5.06 -1.79 -15.08
C SER A 69 -4.87 -2.38 -13.67
N LYS A 70 -3.88 -3.26 -13.49
CA LYS A 70 -3.52 -3.87 -12.20
C LYS A 70 -2.93 -2.85 -11.22
N LYS A 71 -2.12 -1.89 -11.69
CA LYS A 71 -1.60 -0.81 -10.83
C LYS A 71 -2.72 -0.03 -10.16
N LYS A 72 -3.76 0.33 -10.93
CA LYS A 72 -4.95 1.02 -10.40
C LYS A 72 -5.73 0.16 -9.40
N GLU A 73 -5.82 -1.13 -9.64
CA GLU A 73 -6.47 -2.07 -8.73
C GLU A 73 -5.71 -2.21 -7.40
N ILE A 74 -4.38 -2.39 -7.45
CA ILE A 74 -3.51 -2.42 -6.28
C ILE A 74 -3.63 -1.14 -5.46
N CYS A 75 -3.61 0.03 -6.12
CA CYS A 75 -3.76 1.31 -5.45
C CYS A 75 -5.11 1.38 -4.69
N LYS A 76 -6.21 0.98 -5.32
CA LYS A 76 -7.53 0.90 -4.69
C LYS A 76 -7.54 -0.07 -3.50
N ASN A 77 -6.88 -1.22 -3.63
CA ASN A 77 -6.83 -2.22 -2.57
C ASN A 77 -5.98 -1.77 -1.37
N ILE A 78 -4.84 -1.12 -1.60
CA ILE A 78 -4.04 -0.48 -0.54
C ILE A 78 -4.92 0.48 0.26
N ILE A 79 -5.64 1.36 -0.43
CA ILE A 79 -6.53 2.34 0.19
C ILE A 79 -7.65 1.67 0.99
N LYS A 80 -8.25 0.62 0.43
CA LYS A 80 -9.30 -0.16 1.10
C LYS A 80 -8.78 -0.80 2.40
N ILE A 81 -7.56 -1.37 2.37
CA ILE A 81 -6.92 -1.94 3.54
C ILE A 81 -6.67 -0.85 4.60
N LEU A 82 -6.09 0.29 4.20
CA LEU A 82 -5.82 1.40 5.11
C LEU A 82 -7.10 1.96 5.75
N LYS A 83 -8.19 2.12 4.98
CA LYS A 83 -9.48 2.60 5.53
C LYS A 83 -10.07 1.64 6.56
N ASN A 84 -9.99 0.33 6.32
CA ASN A 84 -10.62 -0.68 7.18
C ASN A 84 -9.76 -1.05 8.40
N HIS A 85 -8.45 -0.91 8.28
CA HIS A 85 -7.50 -1.43 9.26
C HIS A 85 -6.48 -0.37 9.73
N TRP A 86 -6.79 0.92 9.58
CA TRP A 86 -5.90 2.03 9.94
C TRP A 86 -5.23 1.83 11.32
N LYS A 87 -6.05 1.68 12.37
CA LYS A 87 -5.60 1.51 13.77
C LYS A 87 -4.75 0.27 14.03
N MET A 88 -4.78 -0.70 13.11
CA MET A 88 -3.99 -1.92 13.20
C MET A 88 -2.59 -1.72 12.62
N PHE A 89 -2.45 -0.78 11.68
CA PHE A 89 -1.19 -0.48 11.00
C PHE A 89 -0.52 0.81 11.49
N PHE A 90 -1.29 1.77 12.04
CA PHE A 90 -0.88 3.10 12.53
C PHE A 90 -1.64 3.47 13.81
#